data_AF-A0A7Y8HX81-F1
#
_entry.id   AF-A0A7Y8HX81-F1
#
_cell.length_a   1.000
_cell.length_b   1.000
_cell.length_c   1.000
_cell.angle_alpha   90.00
_cell.angle_beta   90.00
_cell.angle_gamma   90.00
#
_symmetry.space_group_name_H-M   'P 1'
#
loop_
_entity.id
_entity.type
_entity.pdbx_description
1 polymer ?
#
loop_
_entity_poly.entity_id
_entity_poly.type
_entity_poly.pdbx_seq_one_letter_code
_entity_poly.pdbx_strand_id
1 'polypeptide(L)'
;MPAVRFVLAAGVCAALACAAPPARKADVVIYGATPAGLTAAVAASREGVSVVVVEPAGHIGGMVTGGIAITDTATPEYVGGLARKFFEEAAALQGRPAKEEPPLMQFRGRSIPFRMPRRWDLEPKLMRQVFEGWVREHRIPILTAQTVASVAKVNGAIRSIRLPDGSVIQGRVFIDASYEGDLMAKAQVGHTWGRESVKKYGESLAGVREPHFRQNYGEEVYGTPGIEYMHHGQFGADIRARDGQGRLLWGVAPRPSGRVGDADRLMQAYCFRLIATQRKDILVPWPKPDRYEPERYELLLKYIEAHPGISFARLVHLGPIPNGKWDLNASGPFSIDYIGGNRGFAEASPAERRRIYQDHLNYQKGFFWFLAHDPRVPGPLRDEVNGWGLCRDEYADSGHWPQQLYIRECRRMVGEYVMTERDVLRDKVKHDSVGMGSFVLDSHWVQRFETKEGFVRVEGHLDESINLSRAPYEIPYRSLTPKAQQCRNLLVPVCLSASHVAICTIRMEPVYMMLGEAAGVAAAMAATTNKAVQRIDVAELLRTLEGHGGILNRKSAGVK
;
A
#
# COMPACT_ATOMS: atom_id res chain seq x y z
N MET A 1 -22.94 -17.76 82.17
CA MET A 1 -22.41 -17.56 80.80
C MET A 1 -23.56 -17.60 79.82
N PRO A 2 -24.01 -16.46 79.25
CA PRO A 2 -24.93 -16.45 78.12
C PRO A 2 -24.18 -16.15 76.82
N ALA A 3 -24.60 -16.85 75.76
CA ALA A 3 -23.99 -16.92 74.44
C ALA A 3 -24.08 -15.59 73.66
N VAL A 4 -22.96 -15.17 73.07
CA VAL A 4 -22.88 -14.08 72.10
C VAL A 4 -23.29 -14.62 70.73
N ARG A 5 -24.40 -14.12 70.18
CA ARG A 5 -24.83 -14.37 68.79
C ARG A 5 -24.06 -13.43 67.85
N PHE A 6 -23.25 -14.00 66.96
CA PHE A 6 -22.69 -13.28 65.81
C PHE A 6 -23.75 -13.14 64.72
N VAL A 7 -24.04 -11.89 64.33
CA VAL A 7 -24.83 -11.57 63.14
C VAL A 7 -23.88 -11.54 61.94
N LEU A 8 -24.03 -12.49 61.03
CA LEU A 8 -23.37 -12.49 59.73
C LEU A 8 -24.07 -11.46 58.82
N ALA A 9 -23.42 -10.32 58.58
CA ALA A 9 -23.82 -9.38 57.55
C ALA A 9 -23.39 -9.92 56.18
N ALA A 10 -24.34 -10.39 55.38
CA ALA A 10 -24.12 -10.74 53.98
C ALA A 10 -23.90 -9.44 53.17
N GLY A 11 -22.64 -9.12 52.88
CA GLY A 11 -22.28 -8.06 51.94
C GLY A 11 -22.64 -8.49 50.52
N VAL A 12 -23.69 -7.89 49.96
CA VAL A 12 -24.00 -7.98 48.53
C VAL A 12 -22.92 -7.20 47.78
N CYS A 13 -21.93 -7.88 47.24
CA CYS A 13 -21.03 -7.34 46.22
C CYS A 13 -21.84 -7.17 44.93
N ALA A 14 -22.45 -6.00 44.76
CA ALA A 14 -23.00 -5.60 43.47
C ALA A 14 -21.83 -5.46 42.49
N ALA A 15 -21.63 -6.47 41.64
CA ALA A 15 -20.79 -6.33 40.46
C ALA A 15 -21.36 -5.16 39.65
N LEU A 16 -20.65 -4.03 39.63
CA LEU A 16 -20.92 -2.93 38.71
C LEU A 16 -20.82 -3.52 37.31
N ALA A 17 -21.97 -3.82 36.71
CA ALA A 17 -22.04 -4.13 35.30
C ALA A 17 -21.51 -2.89 34.56
N CYS A 18 -20.29 -2.97 34.04
CA CYS A 18 -19.82 -2.00 33.06
C CYS A 18 -20.85 -1.98 31.94
N ALA A 19 -21.66 -0.91 31.89
CA ALA A 19 -22.61 -0.70 30.82
C ALA A 19 -21.84 -0.80 29.50
N ALA A 20 -22.31 -1.67 28.60
CA ALA A 20 -21.70 -1.80 27.29
C ALA A 20 -21.66 -0.40 26.63
N PRO A 21 -20.52 0.01 26.05
CA PRO A 21 -20.41 1.31 25.42
C PRO A 21 -21.55 1.51 24.41
N PRO A 22 -22.15 2.71 24.34
CA PRO A 22 -23.34 2.95 23.54
C PRO A 22 -23.09 2.64 22.06
N ALA A 23 -24.04 1.95 21.43
CA ALA A 23 -23.95 1.61 20.02
C ALA A 23 -23.93 2.89 19.16
N ARG A 24 -22.91 3.03 18.31
CA ARG A 24 -22.84 4.11 17.33
C ARG A 24 -23.63 3.71 16.08
N LYS A 25 -24.31 4.66 15.45
CA LYS A 25 -25.08 4.43 14.22
C LYS A 25 -24.63 5.43 13.16
N ALA A 26 -24.50 4.95 11.94
CA ALA A 26 -24.28 5.76 10.75
C ALA A 26 -25.01 5.12 9.57
N ASP A 27 -25.24 5.88 8.51
CA ASP A 27 -25.73 5.33 7.25
C ASP A 27 -24.61 4.54 6.56
N VAL A 28 -23.40 5.10 6.54
CA VAL A 28 -22.20 4.50 5.96
C VAL A 28 -21.13 4.28 7.02
N VAL A 29 -20.66 3.04 7.14
CA VAL A 29 -19.54 2.68 8.03
C VAL A 29 -18.34 2.27 7.19
N ILE A 30 -17.22 2.96 7.37
CA ILE A 30 -16.00 2.76 6.57
C ILE A 30 -14.94 2.14 7.48
N TYR A 31 -14.30 1.07 7.01
CA TYR A 31 -13.16 0.45 7.67
C TYR A 31 -11.89 0.74 6.88
N GLY A 32 -10.96 1.45 7.50
CA GLY A 32 -9.77 2.03 6.89
C GLY A 32 -9.94 3.53 6.60
N ALA A 33 -9.11 4.36 7.24
CA ALA A 33 -8.87 5.77 6.93
C ALA A 33 -7.67 5.92 5.97
N THR A 34 -7.56 5.03 5.00
CA THR A 34 -6.66 5.17 3.84
C THR A 34 -7.12 6.32 2.95
N PRO A 35 -6.37 6.71 1.92
CA PRO A 35 -6.83 7.71 0.97
C PRO A 35 -8.18 7.37 0.34
N ALA A 36 -8.41 6.10 -0.03
CA ALA A 36 -9.72 5.63 -0.49
C ALA A 36 -10.81 5.79 0.59
N GLY A 37 -10.51 5.45 1.83
CA GLY A 37 -11.47 5.54 2.93
C GLY A 37 -11.87 6.98 3.24
N LEU A 38 -10.90 7.90 3.20
CA LEU A 38 -11.14 9.32 3.46
C LEU A 38 -11.85 10.02 2.29
N THR A 39 -11.51 9.70 1.04
CA THR A 39 -12.30 10.21 -0.11
C THR A 39 -13.71 9.63 -0.11
N ALA A 40 -13.90 8.35 0.23
CA ALA A 40 -15.22 7.74 0.40
C ALA A 40 -16.03 8.45 1.50
N ALA A 41 -15.40 8.77 2.63
CA ALA A 41 -16.06 9.43 3.75
C ALA A 41 -16.51 10.86 3.38
N VAL A 42 -15.64 11.62 2.71
CA VAL A 42 -15.95 12.97 2.22
C VAL A 42 -17.06 12.92 1.17
N ALA A 43 -16.96 12.01 0.19
CA ALA A 43 -17.96 11.85 -0.85
C ALA A 43 -19.33 11.48 -0.28
N ALA A 44 -19.40 10.47 0.59
CA ALA A 44 -20.66 10.09 1.25
C ALA A 44 -21.22 11.24 2.12
N SER A 45 -20.37 11.98 2.83
CA SER A 45 -20.79 13.14 3.61
C SER A 45 -21.39 14.25 2.75
N ARG A 46 -20.84 14.49 1.54
CA ARG A 46 -21.37 15.47 0.57
C ARG A 46 -22.75 15.06 0.02
N GLU A 47 -23.00 13.76 -0.11
CA GLU A 47 -24.31 13.21 -0.45
C GLU A 47 -25.32 13.26 0.72
N GLY A 48 -24.95 13.87 1.85
CA GLY A 48 -25.86 14.15 2.97
C GLY A 48 -26.13 12.96 3.90
N VAL A 49 -25.39 11.85 3.77
CA VAL A 49 -25.54 10.68 4.65
C VAL A 49 -24.55 10.72 5.82
N SER A 50 -24.94 10.12 6.95
CA SER A 50 -24.06 10.05 8.12
C SER A 50 -22.96 9.00 7.95
N VAL A 51 -21.73 9.35 8.35
CA VAL A 51 -20.53 8.51 8.15
C VAL A 51 -19.82 8.28 9.48
N VAL A 52 -19.26 7.09 9.68
CA VAL A 52 -18.27 6.78 10.72
C VAL A 52 -17.12 5.99 10.09
N VAL A 53 -15.88 6.36 10.43
CA VAL A 53 -14.67 5.66 9.97
C VAL A 53 -14.03 4.92 11.16
N VAL A 54 -13.58 3.69 10.94
CA VAL A 54 -12.80 2.89 11.87
C VAL A 54 -11.43 2.63 11.26
N GLU A 55 -10.35 3.02 11.94
CA GLU A 55 -8.98 2.93 11.44
C GLU A 55 -8.14 2.00 12.36
N PRO A 56 -7.55 0.91 11.82
CA PRO A 56 -6.68 0.01 12.58
C PRO A 56 -5.45 0.67 13.20
N ALA A 57 -4.82 1.61 12.50
CA ALA A 57 -3.64 2.31 12.93
C ALA A 57 -3.96 3.54 13.81
N GLY A 58 -2.92 4.12 14.41
CA GLY A 58 -3.01 5.41 15.10
C GLY A 58 -2.95 6.63 14.16
N HIS A 59 -2.83 6.40 12.85
CA HIS A 59 -2.49 7.41 11.85
C HIS A 59 -3.46 7.33 10.67
N ILE A 60 -3.86 8.48 10.10
CA ILE A 60 -4.82 8.55 8.99
C ILE A 60 -4.13 8.95 7.68
N GLY A 61 -4.75 8.61 6.56
CA GLY A 61 -4.29 8.94 5.21
C GLY A 61 -3.37 7.89 4.58
N GLY A 62 -3.17 6.74 5.22
CA GLY A 62 -2.46 5.60 4.64
C GLY A 62 -1.06 5.95 4.11
N MET A 63 -0.70 5.50 2.90
CA MET A 63 0.68 5.63 2.42
C MET A 63 1.07 7.04 1.99
N VAL A 64 0.15 7.87 1.49
CA VAL A 64 0.48 9.26 1.10
C VAL A 64 0.87 10.10 2.33
N THR A 65 0.34 9.77 3.50
CA THR A 65 0.77 10.39 4.77
C THR A 65 1.79 9.53 5.51
N GLY A 66 2.03 8.31 5.05
CA GLY A 66 2.82 7.25 5.69
C GLY A 66 4.12 6.89 4.97
N GLY A 67 4.57 7.72 4.04
CA GLY A 67 5.93 7.64 3.50
C GLY A 67 6.06 7.77 1.99
N ILE A 68 4.97 7.62 1.23
CA ILE A 68 5.00 7.89 -0.21
C ILE A 68 4.89 9.40 -0.41
N ALA A 69 5.99 10.00 -0.86
CA ALA A 69 6.07 11.42 -1.16
C ALA A 69 6.20 11.69 -2.66
N ILE A 70 6.74 10.75 -3.43
CA ILE A 70 6.68 10.76 -4.89
C ILE A 70 5.41 10.04 -5.34
N THR A 71 4.54 10.78 -6.01
CA THR A 71 3.23 10.26 -6.42
C THR A 71 3.35 9.44 -7.71
N ASP A 72 3.07 8.14 -7.59
CA ASP A 72 3.06 7.20 -8.72
C ASP A 72 1.80 7.41 -9.59
N THR A 73 1.89 8.35 -10.52
CA THR A 73 0.93 8.54 -11.62
C THR A 73 1.68 8.49 -12.94
N ALA A 74 1.12 7.90 -14.00
CA ALA A 74 1.74 7.97 -15.33
C ALA A 74 1.12 9.03 -16.24
N THR A 75 -0.07 9.54 -15.92
CA THR A 75 -0.75 10.61 -16.67
C THR A 75 -1.70 11.37 -15.73
N PRO A 76 -1.32 12.56 -15.20
CA PRO A 76 -2.08 13.29 -14.18
C PRO A 76 -3.45 13.74 -14.66
N GLU A 77 -3.67 13.85 -15.97
CA GLU A 77 -4.96 14.16 -16.60
C GLU A 77 -6.04 13.13 -16.25
N TYR A 78 -5.65 11.89 -15.94
CA TYR A 78 -6.58 10.85 -15.49
C TYR A 78 -6.83 10.84 -13.98
N VAL A 79 -6.16 11.71 -13.22
CA VAL A 79 -6.47 11.94 -11.81
C VAL A 79 -7.52 13.03 -11.73
N GLY A 80 -8.71 12.67 -11.26
CA GLY A 80 -9.88 13.55 -11.17
C GLY A 80 -10.46 13.66 -9.76
N GLY A 81 -11.58 14.37 -9.65
CA GLY A 81 -12.42 14.43 -8.46
C GLY A 81 -11.66 14.82 -7.19
N LEU A 82 -11.98 14.15 -6.09
CA LEU A 82 -11.34 14.34 -4.80
C LEU A 82 -9.84 14.00 -4.85
N ALA A 83 -9.40 13.04 -5.66
CA ALA A 83 -7.98 12.72 -5.78
C ALA A 83 -7.18 13.92 -6.29
N ARG A 84 -7.66 14.57 -7.36
CA ARG A 84 -7.04 15.80 -7.88
C ARG A 84 -7.09 16.92 -6.85
N LYS A 85 -8.26 17.15 -6.24
CA LYS A 85 -8.44 18.19 -5.22
C LYS A 85 -7.43 18.03 -4.07
N PHE A 86 -7.23 16.81 -3.58
CA PHE A 86 -6.27 16.50 -2.52
C PHE A 86 -4.85 16.95 -2.89
N PHE A 87 -4.35 16.50 -4.05
CA PHE A 87 -2.99 16.83 -4.48
C PHE A 87 -2.82 18.31 -4.81
N GLU A 88 -3.87 18.98 -5.29
CA GLU A 88 -3.86 20.43 -5.54
C GLU A 88 -3.80 21.25 -4.26
N GLU A 89 -4.57 20.87 -3.22
CA GLU A 89 -4.52 21.52 -1.92
C GLU A 89 -3.18 21.28 -1.22
N ALA A 90 -2.66 20.06 -1.25
CA ALA A 90 -1.36 19.75 -0.66
C ALA A 90 -0.21 20.45 -1.40
N ALA A 91 -0.28 20.55 -2.74
CA ALA A 91 0.64 21.35 -3.54
C ALA A 91 0.57 22.85 -3.17
N ALA A 92 -0.62 23.40 -2.94
CA ALA A 92 -0.79 24.78 -2.51
C ALA A 92 -0.19 25.03 -1.11
N LEU A 93 -0.40 24.12 -0.15
CA LEU A 93 0.21 24.19 1.19
C LEU A 93 1.75 24.17 1.12
N GLN A 94 2.32 23.42 0.17
CA GLN A 94 3.76 23.37 -0.04
C GLN A 94 4.31 24.56 -0.85
N GLY A 95 3.45 25.44 -1.38
CA GLY A 95 3.85 26.55 -2.25
C GLY A 95 4.29 26.11 -3.65
N ARG A 96 3.82 24.94 -4.13
CA ARG A 96 4.08 24.48 -5.49
C ARG A 96 3.26 25.28 -6.51
N PRO A 97 3.78 25.52 -7.72
CA PRO A 97 3.03 26.22 -8.75
C PRO A 97 1.82 25.42 -9.24
N ALA A 98 0.77 26.12 -9.67
CA ALA A 98 -0.47 25.51 -10.16
C ALA A 98 -0.30 24.71 -11.47
N LYS A 99 0.77 24.96 -12.22
CA LYS A 99 1.19 24.21 -13.41
C LYS A 99 2.71 24.05 -13.38
N GLU A 100 3.20 22.89 -13.79
CA GLU A 100 4.63 22.59 -13.90
C GLU A 100 4.80 21.65 -15.08
N GLU A 101 5.82 21.91 -15.91
CA GLU A 101 6.16 21.03 -17.03
C GLU A 101 6.89 19.77 -16.50
N PRO A 102 6.68 18.60 -17.13
CA PRO A 102 7.41 17.39 -16.75
C PRO A 102 8.91 17.57 -17.00
N PRO A 103 9.79 16.98 -16.17
CA PRO A 103 11.21 16.95 -16.45
C PRO A 103 11.48 16.19 -17.76
N LEU A 104 12.40 16.69 -18.57
CA LEU A 104 12.76 16.11 -19.87
C LEU A 104 14.02 15.23 -19.74
N MET A 105 14.02 14.07 -20.42
CA MET A 105 15.19 13.23 -20.63
C MET A 105 15.59 13.27 -22.11
N GLN A 106 16.88 13.27 -22.38
CA GLN A 106 17.41 13.07 -23.72
C GLN A 106 17.45 11.57 -24.05
N PHE A 107 16.70 11.15 -25.05
CA PHE A 107 16.73 9.78 -25.55
C PHE A 107 16.89 9.79 -27.07
N ARG A 108 18.00 9.23 -27.56
CA ARG A 108 18.35 9.16 -28.99
C ARG A 108 18.23 10.51 -29.73
N GLY A 109 18.72 11.58 -29.10
CA GLY A 109 18.71 12.94 -29.68
C GLY A 109 17.37 13.65 -29.64
N ARG A 110 16.39 13.14 -28.87
CA ARG A 110 15.09 13.79 -28.65
C ARG A 110 14.88 14.07 -27.16
N SER A 111 14.38 15.26 -26.85
CA SER A 111 13.83 15.59 -25.54
C SER A 111 12.47 14.92 -25.39
N ILE A 112 12.34 13.99 -24.46
CA ILE A 112 11.08 13.33 -24.12
C ILE A 112 10.75 13.59 -22.64
N PRO A 113 9.49 13.82 -22.26
CA PRO A 113 9.09 13.81 -20.86
C PRO A 113 9.54 12.50 -20.19
N PHE A 114 10.38 12.63 -19.17
CA PHE A 114 10.97 11.48 -18.48
C PHE A 114 10.02 10.86 -17.46
N ARG A 115 9.32 11.73 -16.73
CA ARG A 115 8.35 11.39 -15.68
C ARG A 115 7.35 12.54 -15.55
N MET A 116 6.39 12.39 -14.65
CA MET A 116 5.37 13.41 -14.40
C MET A 116 5.93 14.70 -13.79
N PRO A 117 5.20 15.81 -13.95
CA PRO A 117 5.46 17.04 -13.21
C PRO A 117 5.61 16.75 -11.73
N ARG A 118 6.65 17.32 -11.13
CA ARG A 118 7.01 17.06 -9.72
C ARG A 118 6.06 17.76 -8.74
N ARG A 119 5.07 18.53 -9.21
CA ARG A 119 4.15 19.30 -8.37
C ARG A 119 3.42 18.47 -7.33
N TRP A 120 3.26 17.17 -7.56
CA TRP A 120 2.66 16.21 -6.62
C TRP A 120 3.70 15.34 -5.89
N ASP A 121 4.98 15.70 -5.98
CA ASP A 121 6.01 15.27 -5.04
C ASP A 121 5.91 16.16 -3.79
N LEU A 122 5.32 15.64 -2.73
CA LEU A 122 4.82 16.41 -1.59
C LEU A 122 5.31 15.82 -0.26
N GLU A 123 5.52 16.68 0.72
CA GLU A 123 5.84 16.24 2.09
C GLU A 123 4.64 15.53 2.74
N PRO A 124 4.82 14.31 3.30
CA PRO A 124 3.73 13.54 3.91
C PRO A 124 2.96 14.28 5.01
N LYS A 125 3.64 15.12 5.82
CA LYS A 125 2.96 15.95 6.82
C LYS A 125 1.94 16.93 6.24
N LEU A 126 2.19 17.48 5.04
CA LEU A 126 1.27 18.42 4.38
C LEU A 126 0.07 17.67 3.79
N MET A 127 0.32 16.49 3.23
CA MET A 127 -0.73 15.56 2.82
C MET A 127 -1.63 15.15 3.99
N ARG A 128 -1.05 14.93 5.18
CA ARG A 128 -1.81 14.67 6.41
C ARG A 128 -2.68 15.86 6.81
N GLN A 129 -2.13 17.08 6.73
CA GLN A 129 -2.86 18.31 7.04
C GLN A 129 -4.11 18.51 6.17
N VAL A 130 -4.05 18.16 4.88
CA VAL A 130 -5.23 18.22 3.98
C VAL A 130 -6.33 17.28 4.48
N PHE A 131 -6.00 16.02 4.75
CA PHE A 131 -6.99 15.06 5.25
C PHE A 131 -7.56 15.44 6.62
N GLU A 132 -6.73 15.91 7.54
CA GLU A 132 -7.18 16.43 8.84
C GLU A 132 -8.08 17.67 8.68
N GLY A 133 -7.85 18.48 7.65
CA GLY A 133 -8.73 19.56 7.21
C GLY A 133 -10.11 19.03 6.79
N TRP A 134 -10.14 18.10 5.84
CA TRP A 134 -11.40 17.53 5.33
C TRP A 134 -12.20 16.81 6.42
N VAL A 135 -11.55 16.06 7.30
CA VAL A 135 -12.19 15.37 8.43
C VAL A 135 -12.89 16.37 9.36
N ARG A 136 -12.25 17.51 9.65
CA ARG A 136 -12.85 18.57 10.46
C ARG A 136 -13.98 19.29 9.73
N GLU A 137 -13.77 19.67 8.47
CA GLU A 137 -14.77 20.35 7.62
C GLU A 137 -16.06 19.53 7.52
N HIS A 138 -15.94 18.24 7.24
CA HIS A 138 -17.07 17.32 7.07
C HIS A 138 -17.54 16.68 8.39
N ARG A 139 -16.91 17.01 9.53
CA ARG A 139 -17.23 16.47 10.87
C ARG A 139 -17.27 14.94 10.90
N ILE A 140 -16.32 14.29 10.23
CA ILE A 140 -16.27 12.83 10.09
C ILE A 140 -15.70 12.22 11.39
N PRO A 141 -16.46 11.43 12.16
CA PRO A 141 -15.93 10.72 13.32
C PRO A 141 -15.01 9.59 12.88
N ILE A 142 -13.77 9.60 13.38
CA ILE A 142 -12.77 8.54 13.14
C ILE A 142 -12.41 7.87 14.46
N LEU A 143 -12.51 6.55 14.51
CA LEU A 143 -12.10 5.71 15.62
C LEU A 143 -10.77 5.03 15.25
N THR A 144 -9.66 5.61 15.67
CA THR A 144 -8.31 5.09 15.41
C THR A 144 -7.92 3.99 16.40
N ALA A 145 -6.87 3.23 16.08
CA ALA A 145 -6.38 2.09 16.85
C ALA A 145 -7.44 1.00 17.10
N GLN A 146 -8.38 0.84 16.17
CA GLN A 146 -9.50 -0.09 16.29
C GLN A 146 -9.58 -1.02 15.08
N THR A 147 -9.63 -2.33 15.34
CA THR A 147 -9.83 -3.36 14.31
C THR A 147 -11.27 -3.86 14.31
N VAL A 148 -11.69 -4.60 13.28
CA VAL A 148 -12.97 -5.32 13.33
C VAL A 148 -12.79 -6.63 14.07
N ALA A 149 -13.42 -6.79 15.24
CA ALA A 149 -13.42 -8.06 15.95
C ALA A 149 -14.34 -9.07 15.24
N SER A 150 -15.60 -8.72 15.04
CA SER A 150 -16.61 -9.57 14.39
C SER A 150 -17.63 -8.77 13.57
N VAL A 151 -18.27 -9.44 12.61
CA VAL A 151 -19.31 -8.89 11.74
C VAL A 151 -20.63 -9.62 12.01
N ALA A 152 -21.72 -8.88 12.22
CA ALA A 152 -23.07 -9.44 12.29
C ALA A 152 -23.77 -9.26 10.94
N LYS A 153 -24.06 -10.36 10.24
CA LYS A 153 -24.70 -10.38 8.92
C LYS A 153 -26.07 -11.05 9.01
N VAL A 154 -27.09 -10.42 8.43
CA VAL A 154 -28.48 -10.92 8.40
C VAL A 154 -29.00 -10.82 6.96
N ASN A 155 -29.53 -11.92 6.42
CA ASN A 155 -30.07 -12.00 5.05
C ASN A 155 -29.10 -11.44 3.98
N GLY A 156 -27.81 -11.75 4.14
CA GLY A 156 -26.76 -11.30 3.23
C GLY A 156 -26.38 -9.83 3.34
N ALA A 157 -26.82 -9.10 4.38
CA ALA A 157 -26.43 -7.71 4.64
C ALA A 157 -25.78 -7.56 6.01
N ILE A 158 -24.67 -6.85 6.09
CA ILE A 158 -24.01 -6.49 7.35
C ILE A 158 -24.95 -5.53 8.10
N ARG A 159 -25.18 -5.78 9.39
CA ARG A 159 -25.96 -4.90 10.28
C ARG A 159 -25.07 -4.10 11.20
N SER A 160 -23.99 -4.73 11.66
CA SER A 160 -23.05 -4.09 12.57
C SER A 160 -21.69 -4.76 12.55
N ILE A 161 -20.69 -4.00 12.95
CA ILE A 161 -19.38 -4.50 13.34
C ILE A 161 -19.19 -4.33 14.84
N ARG A 162 -18.45 -5.25 15.46
CA ARG A 162 -18.01 -5.16 16.85
C ARG A 162 -16.51 -4.88 16.87
N LEU A 163 -16.09 -3.95 17.73
CA LEU A 163 -14.70 -3.61 17.97
C LEU A 163 -14.13 -4.40 19.17
N PRO A 164 -12.79 -4.51 19.31
CA PRO A 164 -12.14 -5.21 20.41
C PRO A 164 -12.52 -4.71 21.80
N ASP A 165 -12.84 -3.43 21.96
CA ASP A 165 -13.27 -2.81 23.22
C ASP A 165 -14.73 -3.14 23.59
N GLY A 166 -15.44 -3.92 22.75
CA GLY A 166 -16.84 -4.28 22.93
C GLY A 166 -17.84 -3.31 22.28
N SER A 167 -17.38 -2.16 21.78
CA SER A 167 -18.21 -1.19 21.06
C SER A 167 -18.83 -1.81 19.82
N VAL A 168 -20.08 -1.43 19.53
CA VAL A 168 -20.82 -1.88 18.35
C VAL A 168 -21.15 -0.67 17.47
N ILE A 169 -20.86 -0.80 16.18
CA ILE A 169 -21.19 0.21 15.18
C ILE A 169 -22.16 -0.38 14.19
N GLN A 170 -23.36 0.21 14.10
CA GLN A 170 -24.40 -0.18 13.17
C GLN A 170 -24.35 0.70 11.92
N GLY A 171 -24.59 0.09 10.76
CA GLY A 171 -24.51 0.73 9.45
C GLY A 171 -25.60 0.24 8.50
N ARG A 172 -26.00 1.09 7.54
CA ARG A 172 -26.83 0.63 6.40
C ARG A 172 -25.97 0.06 5.29
N VAL A 173 -24.84 0.71 5.02
CA VAL A 173 -23.83 0.29 4.02
C VAL A 173 -22.45 0.33 4.66
N PHE A 174 -21.58 -0.58 4.22
CA PHE A 174 -20.23 -0.72 4.71
C PHE A 174 -19.23 -0.56 3.55
N ILE A 175 -18.05 -0.01 3.84
CA ILE A 175 -16.95 0.09 2.90
C ILE A 175 -15.70 -0.49 3.56
N ASP A 176 -15.07 -1.48 2.92
CA ASP A 176 -13.73 -1.95 3.31
C ASP A 176 -12.67 -1.25 2.46
N ALA A 177 -12.13 -0.17 3.02
CA ALA A 177 -11.06 0.62 2.43
C ALA A 177 -9.71 0.35 3.12
N SER A 178 -9.56 -0.77 3.84
CA SER A 178 -8.28 -1.19 4.41
C SER A 178 -7.35 -1.78 3.33
N TYR A 179 -6.03 -1.77 3.55
CA TYR A 179 -5.09 -2.44 2.65
C TYR A 179 -5.12 -3.97 2.82
N GLU A 180 -5.69 -4.46 3.92
CA GLU A 180 -5.71 -5.87 4.31
C GLU A 180 -6.99 -6.62 3.91
N GLY A 181 -8.10 -5.91 3.75
CA GLY A 181 -9.39 -6.48 3.40
C GLY A 181 -10.03 -7.27 4.55
N ASP A 182 -9.86 -6.84 5.80
CA ASP A 182 -10.33 -7.63 6.95
C ASP A 182 -11.84 -7.57 7.14
N LEU A 183 -12.49 -6.45 6.81
CA LEU A 183 -13.95 -6.35 6.93
C LEU A 183 -14.63 -7.26 5.90
N MET A 184 -14.17 -7.27 4.65
CA MET A 184 -14.70 -8.17 3.62
C MET A 184 -14.48 -9.64 3.98
N ALA A 185 -13.30 -9.98 4.53
CA ALA A 185 -12.99 -11.34 4.95
C ALA A 185 -13.92 -11.78 6.11
N LYS A 186 -14.11 -10.93 7.12
CA LYS A 186 -15.00 -11.22 8.26
C LYS A 186 -16.48 -11.22 7.86
N ALA A 187 -16.85 -10.49 6.81
CA ALA A 187 -18.16 -10.56 6.19
C ALA A 187 -18.36 -11.83 5.33
N GLN A 188 -17.36 -12.71 5.25
CA GLN A 188 -17.38 -13.95 4.46
C GLN A 188 -17.56 -13.69 2.96
N VAL A 189 -16.98 -12.61 2.46
CA VAL A 189 -16.85 -12.36 1.02
C VAL A 189 -15.69 -13.19 0.46
N GLY A 190 -15.89 -13.77 -0.72
CA GLY A 190 -14.86 -14.56 -1.40
C GLY A 190 -13.63 -13.69 -1.71
N HIS A 191 -12.45 -14.20 -1.41
CA HIS A 191 -11.19 -13.49 -1.62
C HIS A 191 -10.03 -14.46 -1.90
N THR A 192 -8.91 -13.92 -2.36
CA THR A 192 -7.66 -14.62 -2.64
C THR A 192 -6.47 -13.74 -2.23
N TRP A 193 -5.26 -14.29 -2.21
CA TRP A 193 -4.00 -13.56 -2.02
C TRP A 193 -2.85 -14.32 -2.68
N GLY A 194 -1.72 -13.66 -2.87
CA GLY A 194 -0.56 -14.20 -3.58
C GLY A 194 -0.81 -14.24 -5.09
N ARG A 195 -0.23 -15.19 -5.80
CA ARG A 195 -0.23 -15.19 -7.27
C ARG A 195 -1.11 -16.29 -7.83
N GLU A 196 -2.02 -15.93 -8.70
CA GLU A 196 -2.77 -16.89 -9.52
C GLU A 196 -1.85 -17.57 -10.55
N SER A 197 -2.23 -18.76 -11.02
CA SER A 197 -1.54 -19.42 -12.13
C SER A 197 -1.96 -18.82 -13.46
N VAL A 198 -1.12 -18.97 -14.49
CA VAL A 198 -1.43 -18.58 -15.87
C VAL A 198 -2.79 -19.14 -16.33
N LYS A 199 -3.09 -20.39 -15.94
CA LYS A 199 -4.33 -21.08 -16.34
C LYS A 199 -5.61 -20.47 -15.74
N LYS A 200 -5.54 -19.83 -14.57
CA LYS A 200 -6.75 -19.40 -13.84
C LYS A 200 -7.53 -18.33 -14.60
N TYR A 201 -6.83 -17.36 -15.18
CA TYR A 201 -7.42 -16.25 -15.94
C TYR A 201 -6.84 -16.07 -17.36
N GLY A 202 -5.91 -16.94 -17.78
CA GLY A 202 -5.26 -16.82 -19.09
C GLY A 202 -4.25 -15.68 -19.16
N GLU A 203 -3.63 -15.33 -18.03
CA GLU A 203 -2.70 -14.21 -17.89
C GLU A 203 -1.26 -14.68 -18.12
N SER A 204 -0.59 -14.10 -19.12
CA SER A 204 0.79 -14.46 -19.48
C SER A 204 1.82 -14.03 -18.44
N LEU A 205 1.47 -13.01 -17.64
CA LEU A 205 2.29 -12.46 -16.58
C LEU A 205 2.06 -13.12 -15.21
N ALA A 206 1.08 -14.01 -15.09
CA ALA A 206 0.71 -14.61 -13.81
C ALA A 206 1.65 -15.74 -13.35
N GLY A 207 1.61 -16.01 -12.04
CA GLY A 207 2.30 -17.12 -11.39
C GLY A 207 3.79 -16.86 -11.12
N VAL A 208 4.49 -17.94 -10.81
CA VAL A 208 5.95 -17.95 -10.66
C VAL A 208 6.60 -17.50 -11.98
N ARG A 209 7.59 -16.61 -11.90
CA ARG A 209 8.32 -16.05 -13.03
C ARG A 209 9.71 -16.70 -13.13
N GLU A 210 10.26 -16.74 -14.34
CA GLU A 210 11.71 -16.95 -14.48
C GLU A 210 12.44 -15.73 -13.89
N PRO A 211 13.60 -15.91 -13.24
CA PRO A 211 14.49 -14.80 -12.96
C PRO A 211 14.88 -14.16 -14.29
N HIS A 212 14.51 -12.90 -14.45
CA HIS A 212 14.60 -12.19 -15.73
C HIS A 212 16.02 -12.10 -16.31
N PHE A 213 17.03 -12.29 -15.46
CA PHE A 213 18.43 -12.25 -15.84
C PHE A 213 19.08 -13.59 -15.47
N ARG A 214 19.07 -14.53 -16.41
CA ARG A 214 19.90 -15.75 -16.33
C ARG A 214 21.39 -15.42 -16.48
N GLN A 215 21.73 -14.27 -17.09
CA GLN A 215 23.08 -13.73 -17.23
C GLN A 215 23.21 -12.38 -16.51
N ASN A 216 24.36 -12.16 -15.86
CA ASN A 216 24.75 -10.87 -15.33
C ASN A 216 25.04 -9.94 -16.52
N TYR A 217 24.21 -8.92 -16.75
CA TYR A 217 24.63 -7.83 -17.62
C TYR A 217 25.69 -7.00 -16.88
N GLY A 218 26.78 -6.64 -17.54
CA GLY A 218 27.79 -5.75 -16.97
C GLY A 218 27.23 -4.33 -16.75
N GLU A 219 27.81 -3.58 -15.82
CA GLU A 219 27.42 -2.19 -15.49
C GLU A 219 27.34 -1.27 -16.72
N GLU A 220 28.18 -1.52 -17.73
CA GLU A 220 28.18 -0.79 -19.01
C GLU A 220 26.84 -0.85 -19.77
N VAL A 221 26.04 -1.92 -19.57
CA VAL A 221 24.71 -2.08 -20.18
C VAL A 221 23.65 -1.27 -19.43
N TYR A 222 23.89 -0.93 -18.16
CA TYR A 222 23.01 -0.12 -17.31
C TYR A 222 23.32 1.38 -17.40
N GLY A 223 24.40 1.77 -18.07
CA GLY A 223 24.91 3.14 -18.14
C GLY A 223 23.96 4.11 -18.83
N THR A 224 23.05 4.72 -18.08
CA THR A 224 22.65 6.10 -18.36
C THR A 224 23.61 6.99 -17.56
N PRO A 225 24.40 7.88 -18.18
CA PRO A 225 25.30 8.76 -17.45
C PRO A 225 24.52 9.55 -16.38
N GLY A 226 24.89 9.38 -15.10
CA GLY A 226 24.37 10.18 -13.99
C GLY A 226 23.14 9.63 -13.24
N ILE A 227 22.67 8.41 -13.51
CA ILE A 227 21.60 7.77 -12.73
C ILE A 227 22.02 6.35 -12.31
N GLU A 228 22.64 6.20 -11.13
CA GLU A 228 22.99 4.89 -10.53
C GLU A 228 21.78 4.24 -9.85
N TYR A 229 20.70 4.05 -10.60
CA TYR A 229 19.46 3.58 -10.02
C TYR A 229 18.96 2.30 -10.71
N MET A 230 18.72 1.24 -9.91
CA MET A 230 18.11 -0.01 -10.38
C MET A 230 16.72 -0.15 -9.78
N HIS A 231 15.68 0.20 -10.54
CA HIS A 231 14.29 -0.04 -10.12
C HIS A 231 14.13 -1.54 -9.87
N HIS A 232 14.73 -2.38 -10.73
CA HIS A 232 14.31 -3.77 -10.88
C HIS A 232 15.42 -4.69 -11.43
N GLY A 233 16.53 -4.82 -10.70
CA GLY A 233 17.69 -5.61 -11.10
C GLY A 233 17.92 -6.88 -10.28
N GLN A 234 18.61 -7.86 -10.87
CA GLN A 234 19.25 -8.94 -10.12
C GLN A 234 20.52 -8.44 -9.43
N PHE A 235 21.26 -9.34 -8.76
CA PHE A 235 22.48 -9.02 -8.05
C PHE A 235 23.61 -8.51 -8.94
N GLY A 236 23.53 -8.57 -10.27
CA GLY A 236 24.62 -8.12 -11.15
C GLY A 236 25.93 -8.92 -11.03
N ALA A 237 25.96 -9.91 -10.13
CA ALA A 237 27.11 -10.77 -9.84
C ALA A 237 26.65 -12.13 -9.31
N ASP A 238 27.53 -13.12 -9.44
CA ASP A 238 27.32 -14.48 -8.94
C ASP A 238 27.69 -14.60 -7.46
N ILE A 239 26.73 -14.28 -6.60
CA ILE A 239 26.88 -14.35 -5.14
C ILE A 239 26.41 -15.72 -4.64
N ARG A 240 27.27 -16.40 -3.88
CA ARG A 240 26.94 -17.70 -3.25
C ARG A 240 25.74 -17.56 -2.30
N ALA A 241 24.77 -18.44 -2.45
CA ALA A 241 23.57 -18.49 -1.60
C ALA A 241 23.85 -19.03 -0.19
N ARG A 242 25.04 -19.59 0.03
CA ARG A 242 25.46 -20.24 1.28
C ARG A 242 26.70 -19.59 1.88
N ASP A 243 26.84 -19.72 3.20
CA ASP A 243 28.04 -19.34 3.94
C ASP A 243 29.18 -20.37 3.77
N GLY A 244 30.32 -20.11 4.41
CA GLY A 244 31.50 -20.99 4.34
C GLY A 244 31.29 -22.37 4.98
N GLN A 245 30.21 -22.55 5.74
CA GLN A 245 29.80 -23.79 6.38
C GLN A 245 28.71 -24.52 5.58
N GLY A 246 28.33 -24.00 4.41
CA GLY A 246 27.31 -24.58 3.55
C GLY A 246 25.86 -24.32 3.99
N ARG A 247 25.63 -23.44 4.98
CA ARG A 247 24.28 -23.04 5.43
C ARG A 247 23.75 -21.95 4.51
N LEU A 248 22.45 -21.97 4.21
CA LEU A 248 21.82 -20.91 3.43
C LEU A 248 21.91 -19.57 4.16
N LEU A 249 22.23 -18.51 3.42
CA LEU A 249 22.16 -17.15 3.92
C LEU A 249 20.72 -16.80 4.28
N TRP A 250 20.57 -15.93 5.28
CA TRP A 250 19.26 -15.52 5.75
C TRP A 250 18.40 -14.94 4.62
N GLY A 251 17.11 -15.31 4.62
CA GLY A 251 16.16 -14.87 3.62
C GLY A 251 16.25 -15.57 2.25
N VAL A 252 17.17 -16.52 2.06
CA VAL A 252 17.30 -17.31 0.83
C VAL A 252 16.62 -18.68 0.97
N ALA A 253 15.74 -19.02 0.04
CA ALA A 253 15.11 -20.33 -0.03
C ALA A 253 16.00 -21.36 -0.76
N PRO A 254 15.95 -22.67 -0.39
CA PRO A 254 16.77 -23.71 -1.03
C PRO A 254 16.37 -24.02 -2.48
N ARG A 255 15.18 -23.59 -2.92
CA ARG A 255 14.64 -23.82 -4.25
C ARG A 255 13.54 -22.78 -4.54
N PRO A 256 13.22 -22.50 -5.82
CA PRO A 256 12.08 -21.66 -6.16
C PRO A 256 10.75 -22.30 -5.69
N SER A 257 9.74 -21.45 -5.47
CA SER A 257 8.42 -21.86 -4.94
C SER A 257 7.59 -22.76 -5.86
N GLY A 258 7.91 -22.86 -7.15
CA GLY A 258 7.15 -23.64 -8.13
C GLY A 258 7.77 -23.59 -9.53
N ARG A 259 7.07 -24.16 -10.52
CA ARG A 259 7.42 -23.99 -11.93
C ARG A 259 6.85 -22.68 -12.46
N VAL A 260 7.46 -22.14 -13.50
CA VAL A 260 6.99 -20.93 -14.17
C VAL A 260 5.50 -21.06 -14.52
N GLY A 261 4.72 -20.06 -14.12
CA GLY A 261 3.27 -20.00 -14.32
C GLY A 261 2.43 -20.75 -13.28
N ASP A 262 3.04 -21.47 -12.33
CA ASP A 262 2.32 -22.06 -11.18
C ASP A 262 1.81 -20.96 -10.24
N ALA A 263 0.69 -21.23 -9.57
CA ALA A 263 0.17 -20.35 -8.51
C ALA A 263 0.98 -20.53 -7.21
N ASP A 264 1.06 -19.49 -6.39
CA ASP A 264 1.56 -19.59 -5.02
C ASP A 264 0.93 -18.55 -4.08
N ARG A 265 1.32 -18.60 -2.81
CA ARG A 265 0.85 -17.66 -1.76
C ARG A 265 1.91 -16.62 -1.39
N LEU A 266 2.83 -16.31 -2.30
CA LEU A 266 3.85 -15.29 -2.09
C LEU A 266 3.31 -13.93 -2.54
N MET A 267 3.61 -12.88 -1.77
CA MET A 267 3.15 -11.52 -2.02
C MET A 267 4.35 -10.59 -2.21
N GLN A 268 4.12 -9.48 -2.91
CA GLN A 268 5.10 -8.41 -3.10
C GLN A 268 5.67 -7.94 -1.78
N ALA A 269 6.98 -7.76 -1.69
CA ALA A 269 7.66 -7.34 -0.46
C ALA A 269 7.04 -6.06 0.15
N TYR A 270 7.01 -6.01 1.48
CA TYR A 270 6.60 -4.83 2.21
C TYR A 270 7.83 -4.08 2.73
N CYS A 271 7.67 -2.79 2.97
CA CYS A 271 8.66 -1.92 3.59
C CYS A 271 7.99 -0.71 4.23
N PHE A 272 8.74 0.06 5.00
CA PHE A 272 8.39 1.43 5.33
C PHE A 272 8.98 2.35 4.26
N ARG A 273 8.18 3.27 3.71
CA ARG A 273 8.70 4.32 2.84
C ARG A 273 9.18 5.47 3.71
N LEU A 274 10.43 5.90 3.58
CA LEU A 274 11.02 6.87 4.50
C LEU A 274 11.22 8.22 3.82
N ILE A 275 11.18 9.28 4.62
CA ILE A 275 11.64 10.59 4.20
C ILE A 275 12.98 10.85 4.88
N ALA A 276 14.01 11.09 4.06
CA ALA A 276 15.37 11.35 4.52
C ALA A 276 15.87 12.73 4.08
N THR A 277 16.97 13.14 4.68
CA THR A 277 17.63 14.41 4.37
C THR A 277 19.13 14.36 4.66
N GLN A 278 19.88 15.26 4.03
CA GLN A 278 21.26 15.58 4.37
C GLN A 278 21.39 16.92 5.12
N ARG A 279 20.27 17.64 5.30
CA ARG A 279 20.22 18.94 5.97
C ARG A 279 20.50 18.80 7.45
N LYS A 280 21.63 19.35 7.92
CA LYS A 280 22.11 19.17 9.31
C LYS A 280 21.17 19.74 10.37
N ASP A 281 20.36 20.76 10.05
CA ASP A 281 19.40 21.38 10.96
C ASP A 281 18.19 20.48 11.29
N ILE A 282 17.80 19.60 10.35
CA ILE A 282 16.66 18.68 10.52
C ILE A 282 17.06 17.20 10.46
N LEU A 283 18.34 16.87 10.30
CA LEU A 283 18.80 15.49 10.26
C LEU A 283 18.68 14.83 11.64
N VAL A 284 18.08 13.65 11.64
CA VAL A 284 18.05 12.71 12.76
C VAL A 284 18.82 11.45 12.33
N PRO A 285 19.88 11.03 13.05
CA PRO A 285 20.66 9.85 12.68
C PRO A 285 19.82 8.58 12.58
N TRP A 286 20.31 7.61 11.80
CA TRP A 286 19.65 6.30 11.66
C TRP A 286 19.49 5.63 13.03
N PRO A 287 18.26 5.26 13.43
CA PRO A 287 18.03 4.67 14.74
C PRO A 287 18.54 3.22 14.77
N LYS A 288 19.17 2.83 15.88
CA LYS A 288 19.45 1.42 16.17
C LYS A 288 18.13 0.67 16.38
N PRO A 289 17.91 -0.52 15.77
CA PRO A 289 16.71 -1.31 16.06
C PRO A 289 16.75 -1.87 17.47
N ASP A 290 15.57 -2.06 18.09
CA ASP A 290 15.44 -2.67 19.41
C ASP A 290 16.00 -4.10 19.42
N ARG A 291 15.77 -4.83 18.33
CA ARG A 291 16.38 -6.13 18.05
C ARG A 291 17.30 -6.00 16.83
N TYR A 292 18.61 -5.95 17.09
CA TYR A 292 19.63 -5.91 16.04
C TYR A 292 20.21 -7.30 15.79
N GLU A 293 20.07 -7.81 14.56
CA GLU A 293 20.53 -9.12 14.11
C GLU A 293 21.42 -8.92 12.86
N PRO A 294 22.71 -8.56 13.02
CA PRO A 294 23.61 -8.25 11.91
C PRO A 294 23.74 -9.39 10.89
N GLU A 295 23.58 -10.64 11.32
CA GLU A 295 23.64 -11.83 10.47
C GLU A 295 22.56 -11.87 9.38
N ARG A 296 21.47 -11.10 9.52
CA ARG A 296 20.46 -10.94 8.46
C ARG A 296 21.01 -10.23 7.22
N TYR A 297 22.11 -9.49 7.37
CA TYR A 297 22.70 -8.64 6.33
C TYR A 297 23.97 -9.26 5.72
N GLU A 298 24.30 -10.52 6.00
CA GLU A 298 25.46 -11.20 5.37
C GLU A 298 25.35 -11.23 3.84
N LEU A 299 24.13 -11.40 3.31
CA LEU A 299 23.92 -11.33 1.87
C LEU A 299 24.09 -9.91 1.31
N LEU A 300 23.71 -8.88 2.08
CA LEU A 300 23.97 -7.48 1.71
C LEU A 300 25.47 -7.20 1.68
N LEU A 301 26.23 -7.69 2.66
CA LEU A 301 27.68 -7.55 2.68
C LEU A 301 28.33 -8.19 1.46
N LYS A 302 27.95 -9.42 1.11
CA LYS A 302 28.43 -10.08 -0.11
C LYS A 302 28.05 -9.33 -1.39
N TYR A 303 26.89 -8.69 -1.41
CA TYR A 303 26.47 -7.85 -2.53
C TYR A 303 27.35 -6.60 -2.66
N ILE A 304 27.67 -5.95 -1.54
CA ILE A 304 28.59 -4.81 -1.50
C ILE A 304 30.01 -5.23 -1.93
N GLU A 305 30.52 -6.35 -1.44
CA GLU A 305 31.84 -6.89 -1.80
C GLU A 305 31.95 -7.21 -3.31
N ALA A 306 30.86 -7.68 -3.91
CA ALA A 306 30.79 -7.97 -5.34
C ALA A 306 30.71 -6.71 -6.22
N HIS A 307 30.45 -5.53 -5.66
CA HIS A 307 30.35 -4.26 -6.37
C HIS A 307 31.23 -3.18 -5.71
N PRO A 308 32.55 -3.22 -5.94
CA PRO A 308 33.46 -2.20 -5.43
C PRO A 308 33.01 -0.79 -5.86
N GLY A 309 32.84 0.11 -4.89
CA GLY A 309 32.39 1.48 -5.17
C GLY A 309 30.86 1.67 -5.19
N ILE A 310 30.07 0.64 -4.84
CA ILE A 310 28.62 0.77 -4.70
C ILE A 310 28.23 1.95 -3.80
N SER A 311 27.31 2.78 -4.29
CA SER A 311 26.79 3.96 -3.59
C SER A 311 25.55 3.65 -2.77
N PHE A 312 25.17 4.56 -1.88
CA PHE A 312 23.91 4.45 -1.14
C PHE A 312 22.69 4.49 -2.09
N ALA A 313 22.74 5.31 -3.15
CA ALA A 313 21.69 5.41 -4.17
C ALA A 313 21.45 4.10 -4.94
N ARG A 314 22.42 3.18 -4.93
CA ARG A 314 22.30 1.84 -5.51
C ARG A 314 21.59 0.84 -4.58
N LEU A 315 21.60 1.11 -3.28
CA LEU A 315 21.00 0.26 -2.24
C LEU A 315 19.60 0.72 -1.83
N VAL A 316 19.29 2.00 -2.05
CA VAL A 316 17.97 2.60 -1.86
C VAL A 316 17.68 3.62 -2.96
N HIS A 317 16.45 3.67 -3.46
CA HIS A 317 16.02 4.75 -4.33
C HIS A 317 16.05 6.07 -3.56
N LEU A 318 16.67 7.09 -4.12
CA LEU A 318 16.65 8.45 -3.60
C LEU A 318 15.87 9.34 -4.56
N GLY A 319 14.65 9.67 -4.20
CA GLY A 319 13.77 10.53 -4.97
C GLY A 319 13.66 11.93 -4.34
N PRO A 320 14.17 13.00 -4.97
CA PRO A 320 14.17 14.31 -4.34
C PRO A 320 12.75 14.89 -4.28
N ILE A 321 12.38 15.39 -3.11
CA ILE A 321 11.16 16.17 -2.86
C ILE A 321 11.56 17.56 -2.33
N PRO A 322 10.64 18.53 -2.20
CA PRO A 322 10.99 19.87 -1.76
C PRO A 322 11.66 19.97 -0.39
N ASN A 323 12.22 21.15 -0.11
CA ASN A 323 12.88 21.48 1.16
C ASN A 323 14.09 20.60 1.53
N GLY A 324 14.83 20.12 0.53
CA GLY A 324 16.06 19.34 0.76
C GLY A 324 15.78 17.97 1.39
N LYS A 325 14.62 17.40 1.10
CA LYS A 325 14.19 16.07 1.55
C LYS A 325 14.13 15.09 0.38
N TRP A 326 14.10 13.80 0.72
CA TRP A 326 14.16 12.72 -0.25
C TRP A 326 13.21 11.59 0.18
N ASP A 327 12.40 11.12 -0.75
CA ASP A 327 11.63 9.88 -0.65
C ASP A 327 12.57 8.69 -0.87
N LEU A 328 12.60 7.78 0.11
CA LEU A 328 13.33 6.52 0.05
C LEU A 328 12.40 5.37 -0.33
N ASN A 329 12.71 4.74 -1.46
CA ASN A 329 12.08 3.50 -1.93
C ASN A 329 13.12 2.39 -2.08
N ALA A 330 12.67 1.16 -2.35
CA ALA A 330 13.55 0.07 -2.63
C ALA A 330 14.33 0.24 -3.96
N SER A 331 15.57 -0.24 -3.99
CA SER A 331 16.37 -0.38 -5.21
C SER A 331 17.09 -1.72 -5.23
N GLY A 332 16.98 -2.47 -6.33
CA GLY A 332 17.72 -3.72 -6.51
C GLY A 332 17.24 -4.90 -5.65
N PRO A 333 18.06 -5.97 -5.57
CA PRO A 333 17.65 -7.28 -5.04
C PRO A 333 17.81 -7.43 -3.50
N PHE A 334 18.58 -6.54 -2.86
CA PHE A 334 18.70 -6.44 -1.41
C PHE A 334 18.65 -4.97 -0.99
N SER A 335 17.55 -4.59 -0.35
CA SER A 335 17.19 -3.21 -0.03
C SER A 335 16.16 -3.20 1.13
N ILE A 336 15.54 -2.05 1.40
CA ILE A 336 14.48 -1.86 2.40
C ILE A 336 13.24 -2.72 2.16
N ASP A 337 13.03 -3.22 0.94
CA ASP A 337 12.03 -4.26 0.69
C ASP A 337 12.41 -5.55 1.42
N TYR A 338 11.59 -5.90 2.41
CA TYR A 338 11.77 -7.11 3.17
C TYR A 338 11.13 -8.29 2.45
N ILE A 339 11.85 -8.81 1.44
CA ILE A 339 11.43 -9.95 0.63
C ILE A 339 11.13 -11.17 1.52
N GLY A 340 9.88 -11.65 1.47
CA GLY A 340 9.41 -12.79 2.26
C GLY A 340 9.07 -12.48 3.72
N GLY A 341 9.31 -11.25 4.21
CA GLY A 341 8.98 -10.85 5.58
C GLY A 341 7.47 -10.83 5.87
N ASN A 342 6.65 -10.73 4.82
CA ASN A 342 5.18 -10.70 4.88
C ASN A 342 4.49 -12.07 4.74
N ARG A 343 5.25 -13.18 4.76
CA ARG A 343 4.67 -14.52 4.63
C ARG A 343 3.62 -14.78 5.72
N GLY A 344 2.44 -15.21 5.31
CA GLY A 344 1.30 -15.46 6.19
C GLY A 344 0.54 -14.20 6.65
N PHE A 345 0.98 -13.00 6.28
CA PHE A 345 0.36 -11.74 6.77
C PHE A 345 -1.13 -11.64 6.44
N ALA A 346 -1.55 -12.12 5.26
CA ALA A 346 -2.94 -12.07 4.83
C ALA A 346 -3.87 -12.75 5.85
N GLU A 347 -3.54 -13.96 6.30
CA GLU A 347 -4.37 -14.76 7.21
C GLU A 347 -4.01 -14.62 8.70
N ALA A 348 -2.95 -13.88 9.00
CA ALA A 348 -2.45 -13.69 10.36
C ALA A 348 -3.49 -13.05 11.29
N SER A 349 -3.48 -13.50 12.55
CA SER A 349 -4.19 -12.85 13.64
C SER A 349 -3.65 -11.43 13.91
N PRO A 350 -4.40 -10.56 14.61
CA PRO A 350 -3.90 -9.24 14.99
C PRO A 350 -2.57 -9.26 15.76
N ALA A 351 -2.35 -10.27 16.61
CA ALA A 351 -1.10 -10.43 17.34
C ALA A 351 0.06 -10.81 16.42
N GLU A 352 -0.15 -11.72 15.48
CA GLU A 352 0.87 -12.10 14.49
C GLU A 352 1.19 -10.96 13.53
N ARG A 353 0.19 -10.18 13.09
CA ARG A 353 0.45 -8.99 12.27
C ARG A 353 1.27 -7.93 13.01
N ARG A 354 1.03 -7.71 14.31
CA ARG A 354 1.89 -6.84 15.13
C ARG A 354 3.33 -7.37 15.20
N ARG A 355 3.51 -8.69 15.33
CA ARG A 355 4.84 -9.32 15.30
C ARG A 355 5.52 -9.11 13.94
N ILE A 356 4.80 -9.30 12.84
CA ILE A 356 5.32 -9.07 11.49
C ILE A 356 5.68 -7.59 11.29
N TYR A 357 4.82 -6.65 11.71
CA TYR A 357 5.10 -5.22 11.68
C TYR A 357 6.39 -4.88 12.44
N GLN A 358 6.55 -5.38 13.66
CA GLN A 358 7.75 -5.12 14.46
C GLN A 358 9.01 -5.74 13.82
N ASP A 359 8.89 -6.92 13.19
CA ASP A 359 10.00 -7.54 12.47
C ASP A 359 10.41 -6.71 11.23
N HIS A 360 9.45 -6.10 10.51
CA HIS A 360 9.77 -5.15 9.44
C HIS A 360 10.43 -3.88 9.95
N LEU A 361 9.98 -3.36 11.10
CA LEU A 361 10.58 -2.19 11.72
C LEU A 361 12.05 -2.47 12.10
N ASN A 362 12.30 -3.61 12.75
CA ASN A 362 13.64 -4.04 13.13
C ASN A 362 14.52 -4.33 11.91
N TYR A 363 13.99 -5.02 10.88
CA TYR A 363 14.72 -5.30 9.65
C TYR A 363 15.19 -4.01 8.96
N GLN A 364 14.30 -3.04 8.81
CA GLN A 364 14.63 -1.84 8.03
C GLN A 364 15.50 -0.87 8.82
N LYS A 365 15.24 -0.69 10.13
CA LYS A 365 16.17 0.06 11.01
C LYS A 365 17.55 -0.61 11.05
N GLY A 366 17.59 -1.94 11.16
CA GLY A 366 18.83 -2.71 11.13
C GLY A 366 19.56 -2.61 9.80
N PHE A 367 18.87 -2.48 8.66
CA PHE A 367 19.48 -2.28 7.34
C PHE A 367 20.30 -0.98 7.32
N PHE A 368 19.70 0.15 7.73
CA PHE A 368 20.42 1.42 7.80
C PHE A 368 21.50 1.41 8.87
N TRP A 369 21.22 0.82 10.04
CA TRP A 369 22.20 0.71 11.12
C TRP A 369 23.43 -0.10 10.71
N PHE A 370 23.23 -1.24 10.01
CA PHE A 370 24.30 -2.08 9.47
C PHE A 370 25.16 -1.30 8.48
N LEU A 371 24.54 -0.65 7.49
CA LEU A 371 25.25 0.17 6.51
C LEU A 371 26.02 1.33 7.14
N ALA A 372 25.51 1.92 8.23
CA ALA A 372 26.13 3.06 8.89
C ALA A 372 27.25 2.68 9.87
N HIS A 373 27.21 1.48 10.48
CA HIS A 373 28.04 1.16 11.66
C HIS A 373 28.83 -0.15 11.58
N ASP A 374 28.49 -1.10 10.70
CA ASP A 374 29.21 -2.38 10.65
C ASP A 374 30.61 -2.18 10.04
N PRO A 375 31.70 -2.52 10.76
CA PRO A 375 33.07 -2.25 10.30
C PRO A 375 33.44 -2.98 9.00
N ARG A 376 32.68 -4.01 8.60
CA ARG A 376 32.88 -4.77 7.36
C ARG A 376 32.33 -4.04 6.13
N VAL A 377 31.39 -3.12 6.30
CA VAL A 377 30.91 -2.25 5.21
C VAL A 377 32.02 -1.26 4.84
N PRO A 378 32.39 -1.04 3.55
CA PRO A 378 33.48 -0.14 3.19
C PRO A 378 33.33 1.28 3.77
N GLY A 379 34.43 1.85 4.25
CA GLY A 379 34.46 3.18 4.88
C GLY A 379 33.74 4.28 4.08
N PRO A 380 34.04 4.46 2.78
CA PRO A 380 33.37 5.48 1.96
C PRO A 380 31.84 5.34 1.90
N LEU A 381 31.32 4.10 1.82
CA LEU A 381 29.88 3.86 1.83
C LEU A 381 29.27 4.16 3.20
N ARG A 382 29.95 3.79 4.30
CA ARG A 382 29.49 4.15 5.65
C ARG A 382 29.43 5.67 5.83
N ASP A 383 30.44 6.39 5.35
CA ASP A 383 30.50 7.85 5.44
C ASP A 383 29.38 8.51 4.62
N GLU A 384 29.12 8.00 3.41
CA GLU A 384 27.98 8.43 2.59
C GLU A 384 26.66 8.23 3.33
N VAL A 385 26.40 7.00 3.82
CA VAL A 385 25.16 6.65 4.55
C VAL A 385 24.98 7.51 5.80
N ASN A 386 26.05 7.80 6.55
CA ASN A 386 26.03 8.70 7.71
C ASN A 386 25.88 10.19 7.34
N GLY A 387 26.07 10.54 6.07
CA GLY A 387 25.68 11.84 5.52
C GLY A 387 24.17 12.04 5.45
N TRP A 388 23.40 10.94 5.45
CA TRP A 388 21.94 10.91 5.42
C TRP A 388 21.34 10.58 6.80
N GLY A 389 20.07 10.94 6.99
CA GLY A 389 19.28 10.55 8.14
C GLY A 389 17.79 10.83 7.94
N LEU A 390 16.99 10.50 8.96
CA LEU A 390 15.56 10.81 8.99
C LEU A 390 15.34 12.33 9.12
N CYS A 391 14.13 12.78 8.79
CA CYS A 391 13.73 14.18 8.93
C CYS A 391 13.08 14.44 10.30
N ARG A 392 13.64 15.36 11.09
CA ARG A 392 13.11 15.77 12.40
C ARG A 392 11.68 16.29 12.35
N ASP A 393 11.31 16.92 11.24
CA ASP A 393 10.02 17.56 11.03
C ASP A 393 8.99 16.65 10.30
N GLU A 394 9.34 15.39 10.02
CA GLU A 394 8.41 14.35 9.60
C GLU A 394 8.20 13.36 10.76
N TYR A 395 6.98 12.84 10.91
CA TYR A 395 6.66 11.79 11.89
C TYR A 395 7.14 12.10 13.33
N ALA A 396 7.06 13.37 13.73
CA ALA A 396 7.55 13.83 15.03
C ALA A 396 6.86 13.13 16.23
N ASP A 397 5.64 12.63 16.02
CA ASP A 397 4.83 11.87 16.97
C ASP A 397 5.25 10.38 17.08
N SER A 398 6.18 9.91 16.24
CA SER A 398 6.54 8.49 16.11
C SER A 398 8.05 8.27 15.99
N GLY A 399 8.84 9.17 16.58
CA GLY A 399 10.30 9.08 16.57
C GLY A 399 10.89 9.22 15.17
N HIS A 400 10.25 10.02 14.32
CA HIS A 400 10.65 10.32 12.94
C HIS A 400 10.52 9.12 11.99
N TRP A 401 9.76 8.10 12.38
CA TRP A 401 9.52 6.91 11.59
C TRP A 401 8.03 6.80 11.20
N PRO A 402 7.70 6.54 9.94
CA PRO A 402 6.30 6.39 9.50
C PRO A 402 5.62 5.19 10.17
N GLN A 403 4.35 5.37 10.54
CA GLN A 403 3.57 4.31 11.20
C GLN A 403 2.91 3.33 10.23
N GLN A 404 2.87 3.65 8.93
CA GLN A 404 2.21 2.83 7.92
C GLN A 404 3.21 1.87 7.27
N LEU A 405 2.98 0.56 7.44
CA LEU A 405 3.67 -0.45 6.64
C LEU A 405 3.10 -0.44 5.22
N TYR A 406 3.98 -0.42 4.21
CA TYR A 406 3.56 -0.38 2.81
C TYR A 406 3.11 -1.76 2.32
N ILE A 407 1.82 -2.02 2.55
CA ILE A 407 1.10 -3.20 2.07
C ILE A 407 0.70 -2.95 0.61
N ARG A 408 1.53 -3.42 -0.32
CA ARG A 408 1.27 -3.30 -1.77
C ARG A 408 0.13 -4.19 -2.24
N GLU A 409 -0.02 -5.32 -1.59
CA GLU A 409 -1.01 -6.35 -1.90
C GLU A 409 -1.24 -7.16 -0.64
N CYS A 410 -2.49 -7.50 -0.35
CA CYS A 410 -2.86 -8.46 0.68
C CYS A 410 -3.97 -9.36 0.14
N ARG A 411 -5.13 -9.42 0.81
CA ARG A 411 -6.33 -10.01 0.22
C ARG A 411 -6.81 -9.17 -0.97
N ARG A 412 -7.29 -9.86 -1.99
CA ARG A 412 -8.06 -9.30 -3.10
C ARG A 412 -9.41 -9.98 -3.16
N MET A 413 -10.46 -9.19 -3.32
CA MET A 413 -11.82 -9.70 -3.46
C MET A 413 -11.94 -10.58 -4.71
N VAL A 414 -12.83 -11.58 -4.67
CA VAL A 414 -13.30 -12.30 -5.86
C VAL A 414 -14.79 -11.96 -6.02
N GLY A 415 -15.04 -10.79 -6.59
CA GLY A 415 -16.34 -10.12 -6.65
C GLY A 415 -17.16 -10.44 -7.90
N GLU A 416 -18.03 -9.50 -8.28
CA GLU A 416 -18.85 -9.58 -9.51
C GLU A 416 -17.98 -9.56 -10.78
N TYR A 417 -16.86 -8.83 -10.74
CA TYR A 417 -15.91 -8.76 -11.86
C TYR A 417 -14.48 -8.79 -11.34
N VAL A 418 -13.65 -9.70 -11.85
CA VAL A 418 -12.21 -9.74 -11.53
C VAL A 418 -11.46 -9.04 -12.65
N MET A 419 -10.83 -7.91 -12.33
CA MET A 419 -9.90 -7.24 -13.24
C MET A 419 -8.66 -8.12 -13.48
N THR A 420 -8.24 -8.25 -14.73
CA THR A 420 -7.13 -9.10 -15.18
C THR A 420 -6.13 -8.33 -16.04
N GLU A 421 -4.99 -8.95 -16.36
CA GLU A 421 -4.02 -8.49 -17.35
C GLU A 421 -4.69 -8.02 -18.65
N ARG A 422 -5.69 -8.78 -19.12
CA ARG A 422 -6.43 -8.46 -20.34
C ARG A 422 -7.15 -7.12 -20.25
N ASP A 423 -7.74 -6.79 -19.10
CA ASP A 423 -8.44 -5.53 -18.89
C ASP A 423 -7.48 -4.33 -18.91
N VAL A 424 -6.27 -4.52 -18.40
CA VAL A 424 -5.23 -3.48 -18.37
C VAL A 424 -4.58 -3.30 -19.75
N LEU A 425 -4.31 -4.40 -20.46
CA LEU A 425 -3.51 -4.36 -21.69
C LEU A 425 -4.34 -4.27 -22.97
N ARG A 426 -5.55 -4.83 -23.02
CA ARG A 426 -6.34 -4.96 -24.26
C ARG A 426 -7.75 -4.39 -24.13
N ASP A 427 -8.54 -4.88 -23.19
CA ASP A 427 -9.97 -4.57 -23.06
C ASP A 427 -10.19 -3.36 -22.15
N LYS A 428 -9.58 -2.23 -22.51
CA LYS A 428 -9.40 -1.07 -21.62
C LYS A 428 -10.63 -0.22 -21.37
N VAL A 429 -11.72 -0.43 -22.09
CA VAL A 429 -12.95 0.37 -22.02
C VAL A 429 -14.04 -0.42 -21.31
N LYS A 430 -14.75 0.24 -20.39
CA LYS A 430 -15.79 -0.31 -19.53
C LYS A 430 -17.00 0.61 -19.51
N HIS A 431 -18.18 0.07 -19.81
CA HIS A 431 -19.44 0.81 -19.80
C HIS A 431 -19.83 1.40 -18.43
N ASP A 432 -19.20 0.92 -17.37
CA ASP A 432 -19.48 1.21 -15.97
C ASP A 432 -18.23 1.69 -15.24
N SER A 433 -17.31 2.35 -15.95
CA SER A 433 -16.07 2.86 -15.37
C SER A 433 -16.32 3.91 -14.30
N VAL A 434 -15.68 3.75 -13.15
CA VAL A 434 -15.74 4.69 -12.01
C VAL A 434 -14.38 5.29 -11.65
N GLY A 435 -13.35 4.97 -12.43
CA GLY A 435 -12.01 5.49 -12.24
C GLY A 435 -11.04 5.00 -13.31
N MET A 436 -9.91 5.68 -13.41
CA MET A 436 -8.88 5.42 -14.41
C MET A 436 -7.58 4.98 -13.76
N GLY A 437 -6.93 3.97 -14.32
CA GLY A 437 -5.54 3.65 -14.04
C GLY A 437 -4.66 4.00 -15.24
N SER A 438 -3.42 4.46 -14.98
CA SER A 438 -2.45 4.79 -16.03
C SER A 438 -1.05 4.26 -15.77
N PHE A 439 -0.76 3.83 -14.54
CA PHE A 439 0.58 3.40 -14.15
C PHE A 439 0.99 2.08 -14.82
N VAL A 440 2.29 1.83 -14.90
CA VAL A 440 2.83 0.56 -15.41
C VAL A 440 2.45 -0.59 -14.48
N LEU A 441 2.57 -1.86 -14.95
CA LEU A 441 2.41 -3.00 -14.03
C LEU A 441 3.66 -3.13 -13.17
N ASP A 442 3.67 -2.42 -12.05
CA ASP A 442 4.78 -2.39 -11.11
C ASP A 442 4.58 -3.44 -10.00
N SER A 443 5.54 -4.35 -9.89
CA SER A 443 5.50 -5.44 -8.91
C SER A 443 6.84 -5.61 -8.24
N HIS A 444 6.85 -5.88 -6.95
CA HIS A 444 8.09 -6.12 -6.21
C HIS A 444 8.41 -7.61 -6.04
N TRP A 445 9.68 -7.91 -5.81
CA TRP A 445 10.17 -9.27 -5.57
C TRP A 445 9.42 -9.94 -4.41
N VAL A 446 9.13 -11.23 -4.57
CA VAL A 446 8.37 -12.03 -3.59
C VAL A 446 9.24 -13.10 -2.90
N GLN A 447 10.39 -13.45 -3.50
CA GLN A 447 11.34 -14.39 -2.90
C GLN A 447 12.79 -14.19 -3.37
N ARG A 448 13.72 -14.67 -2.55
CA ARG A 448 15.11 -14.98 -2.90
C ARG A 448 15.30 -16.48 -2.84
N PHE A 449 16.04 -17.07 -3.78
CA PHE A 449 16.29 -18.51 -3.80
C PHE A 449 17.66 -18.86 -4.37
N GLU A 450 18.12 -20.07 -4.05
CA GLU A 450 19.36 -20.68 -4.56
C GLU A 450 19.13 -21.35 -5.94
N THR A 451 19.99 -21.03 -6.91
CA THR A 451 20.03 -21.70 -8.22
C THR A 451 20.79 -23.04 -8.14
N LYS A 452 20.71 -23.86 -9.19
CA LYS A 452 21.42 -25.15 -9.24
C LYS A 452 22.94 -25.00 -9.14
N GLU A 453 23.45 -23.85 -9.57
CA GLU A 453 24.86 -23.48 -9.54
C GLU A 453 25.31 -22.97 -8.16
N GLY A 454 24.38 -22.84 -7.20
CA GLY A 454 24.64 -22.39 -5.83
C GLY A 454 24.67 -20.87 -5.64
N PHE A 455 24.08 -20.12 -6.57
CA PHE A 455 24.00 -18.65 -6.50
C PHE A 455 22.62 -18.18 -6.07
N VAL A 456 22.54 -16.98 -5.49
CA VAL A 456 21.25 -16.38 -5.13
C VAL A 456 20.65 -15.59 -6.30
N ARG A 457 19.32 -15.67 -6.45
CA ARG A 457 18.50 -14.86 -7.37
C ARG A 457 17.22 -14.38 -6.69
N VAL A 458 16.65 -13.28 -7.20
CA VAL A 458 15.33 -12.78 -6.82
C VAL A 458 14.27 -13.14 -7.86
N GLU A 459 13.02 -13.25 -7.44
CA GLU A 459 11.88 -13.59 -8.30
C GLU A 459 10.61 -12.88 -7.83
N GLY A 460 9.69 -12.60 -8.76
CA GLY A 460 8.38 -12.03 -8.48
C GLY A 460 7.99 -10.85 -9.34
N HIS A 461 8.93 -10.26 -10.09
CA HIS A 461 8.66 -9.06 -10.86
C HIS A 461 8.08 -9.33 -12.27
N LEU A 462 7.07 -8.55 -12.63
CA LEU A 462 6.48 -8.33 -13.94
C LEU A 462 7.28 -7.32 -14.83
N ASP A 463 8.53 -7.62 -15.14
CA ASP A 463 9.47 -6.68 -15.82
C ASP A 463 9.09 -6.27 -17.27
N GLU A 464 8.31 -7.07 -18.01
CA GLU A 464 7.92 -6.69 -19.40
C GLU A 464 6.96 -5.47 -19.43
N SER A 465 6.44 -5.04 -18.28
CA SER A 465 5.36 -4.06 -18.18
C SER A 465 5.75 -2.60 -18.44
N ILE A 466 7.01 -2.24 -18.21
CA ILE A 466 7.51 -0.87 -18.39
C ILE A 466 7.37 -0.44 -19.87
N ASN A 467 7.44 -1.42 -20.78
CA ASN A 467 7.22 -1.23 -22.22
C ASN A 467 5.78 -1.55 -22.66
N LEU A 468 5.03 -2.37 -21.92
CA LEU A 468 3.71 -2.87 -22.36
C LEU A 468 2.51 -2.01 -21.92
N SER A 469 2.61 -1.22 -20.84
CA SER A 469 1.45 -0.48 -20.31
C SER A 469 1.76 0.93 -19.83
N ARG A 470 1.91 1.87 -20.77
CA ARG A 470 1.70 3.31 -20.51
C ARG A 470 0.30 3.79 -20.89
N ALA A 471 -0.49 2.92 -21.53
CA ALA A 471 -1.79 3.30 -22.03
C ALA A 471 -2.84 3.13 -20.91
N PRO A 472 -3.63 4.17 -20.64
CA PRO A 472 -4.61 4.19 -19.56
C PRO A 472 -5.74 3.18 -19.79
N TYR A 473 -6.32 2.70 -18.69
CA TYR A 473 -7.41 1.72 -18.64
C TYR A 473 -8.50 2.14 -17.64
N GLU A 474 -9.72 1.71 -17.92
CA GLU A 474 -10.91 1.98 -17.13
C GLU A 474 -11.14 0.91 -16.07
N ILE A 475 -11.55 1.32 -14.87
CA ILE A 475 -11.83 0.43 -13.73
C ILE A 475 -13.35 0.41 -13.49
N PRO A 476 -14.03 -0.74 -13.71
CA PRO A 476 -15.48 -0.80 -13.67
C PRO A 476 -16.02 -0.86 -12.24
N TYR A 477 -17.19 -0.27 -11.98
CA TYR A 477 -17.87 -0.26 -10.68
C TYR A 477 -18.05 -1.67 -10.10
N ARG A 478 -18.42 -2.64 -10.94
CA ARG A 478 -18.56 -4.06 -10.55
C ARG A 478 -17.29 -4.74 -10.04
N SER A 479 -16.11 -4.12 -10.18
CA SER A 479 -14.89 -4.60 -9.50
C SER A 479 -14.84 -4.23 -8.02
N LEU A 480 -15.66 -3.25 -7.59
CA LEU A 480 -15.75 -2.78 -6.20
C LEU A 480 -16.82 -3.52 -5.40
N THR A 481 -17.63 -4.37 -6.05
CA THR A 481 -18.74 -5.06 -5.41
C THR A 481 -18.45 -6.56 -5.21
N PRO A 482 -18.79 -7.11 -4.03
CA PRO A 482 -18.81 -8.56 -3.85
C PRO A 482 -19.97 -9.16 -4.65
N LYS A 483 -19.94 -10.48 -4.84
CA LYS A 483 -21.10 -11.19 -5.41
C LYS A 483 -22.34 -10.94 -4.56
N ALA A 484 -23.47 -10.60 -5.18
CA ALA A 484 -24.69 -10.20 -4.47
C ALA A 484 -25.17 -11.24 -3.44
N GLN A 485 -24.93 -12.53 -3.69
CA GLN A 485 -25.30 -13.63 -2.77
C GLN A 485 -24.40 -13.70 -1.53
N GLN A 486 -23.21 -13.10 -1.56
CA GLN A 486 -22.25 -13.12 -0.44
C GLN A 486 -22.47 -11.95 0.51
N CYS A 487 -22.62 -10.74 -0.04
CA CYS A 487 -22.89 -9.53 0.73
C CYS A 487 -23.55 -8.44 -0.13
N ARG A 488 -24.64 -7.85 0.35
CA ARG A 488 -25.49 -6.92 -0.44
C ARG A 488 -25.21 -5.44 -0.18
N ASN A 489 -24.48 -5.12 0.89
CA ASN A 489 -24.27 -3.74 1.35
C ASN A 489 -22.80 -3.47 1.72
N LEU A 490 -21.86 -4.05 0.98
CA LEU A 490 -20.42 -3.85 1.17
C LEU A 490 -19.76 -3.42 -0.15
N LEU A 491 -18.91 -2.41 -0.09
CA LEU A 491 -18.02 -1.98 -1.19
C LEU A 491 -16.56 -2.14 -0.78
N VAL A 492 -15.68 -2.44 -1.74
CA VAL A 492 -14.25 -2.69 -1.50
C VAL A 492 -13.38 -1.95 -2.53
N PRO A 493 -13.02 -0.67 -2.27
CA PRO A 493 -12.25 0.15 -3.22
C PRO A 493 -10.73 -0.14 -3.24
N VAL A 494 -10.16 -0.70 -2.18
CA VAL A 494 -8.70 -0.93 -2.06
C VAL A 494 -8.37 -2.38 -2.43
N CYS A 495 -8.85 -3.33 -1.64
CA CYS A 495 -8.73 -4.77 -1.92
C CYS A 495 -9.72 -5.24 -2.99
N LEU A 496 -10.01 -4.39 -3.99
CA LEU A 496 -10.98 -4.63 -5.04
C LEU A 496 -10.74 -5.95 -5.77
N SER A 497 -11.72 -6.34 -6.58
CA SER A 497 -11.70 -7.61 -7.30
C SER A 497 -10.75 -7.56 -8.50
N ALA A 498 -9.54 -8.10 -8.31
CA ALA A 498 -8.45 -8.11 -9.28
C ALA A 498 -7.54 -9.35 -9.15
N SER A 499 -6.90 -9.74 -10.25
CA SER A 499 -5.77 -10.68 -10.25
C SER A 499 -4.51 -10.05 -9.66
N HIS A 500 -3.50 -10.86 -9.33
CA HIS A 500 -2.17 -10.39 -8.95
C HIS A 500 -1.56 -9.47 -10.02
N VAL A 501 -1.74 -9.79 -11.30
CA VAL A 501 -1.18 -8.97 -12.38
C VAL A 501 -1.87 -7.61 -12.42
N ALA A 502 -3.21 -7.57 -12.45
CA ALA A 502 -3.94 -6.31 -12.54
C ALA A 502 -3.74 -5.39 -11.33
N ILE A 503 -3.66 -5.95 -10.11
CA ILE A 503 -3.48 -5.13 -8.91
C ILE A 503 -2.14 -4.37 -8.92
N CYS A 504 -1.12 -4.87 -9.63
CA CYS A 504 0.20 -4.24 -9.72
C CYS A 504 0.18 -2.83 -10.32
N THR A 505 -0.84 -2.50 -11.12
CA THR A 505 -1.06 -1.14 -11.62
C THR A 505 -2.20 -0.41 -10.91
N ILE A 506 -3.24 -1.12 -10.46
CA ILE A 506 -4.42 -0.49 -9.84
C ILE A 506 -4.09 0.11 -8.46
N ARG A 507 -3.12 -0.47 -7.74
CA ARG A 507 -2.83 -0.17 -6.33
C ARG A 507 -2.24 1.21 -6.01
N MET A 508 -2.27 2.14 -6.96
CA MET A 508 -1.71 3.48 -6.79
C MET A 508 -2.67 4.36 -5.96
N GLU A 509 -2.14 5.16 -5.05
CA GLU A 509 -2.94 5.98 -4.14
C GLU A 509 -3.94 6.93 -4.84
N PRO A 510 -3.58 7.62 -5.95
CA PRO A 510 -4.56 8.43 -6.69
C PRO A 510 -5.73 7.60 -7.24
N VAL A 511 -5.47 6.36 -7.66
CA VAL A 511 -6.50 5.44 -8.16
C VAL A 511 -7.40 5.02 -7.01
N TYR A 512 -6.84 4.61 -5.88
CA TYR A 512 -7.60 4.31 -4.66
C TYR A 512 -8.46 5.48 -4.20
N MET A 513 -7.97 6.71 -4.25
CA MET A 513 -8.76 7.90 -3.94
C MET A 513 -9.99 8.04 -4.85
N MET A 514 -9.84 7.86 -6.17
CA MET A 514 -10.96 7.91 -7.12
C MET A 514 -11.97 6.79 -6.90
N LEU A 515 -11.49 5.56 -6.66
CA LEU A 515 -12.35 4.41 -6.36
C LEU A 515 -13.05 4.56 -5.00
N GLY A 516 -12.38 5.19 -4.04
CA GLY A 516 -12.95 5.57 -2.75
C GLY A 516 -14.10 6.56 -2.90
N GLU A 517 -13.90 7.63 -3.67
CA GLU A 517 -14.96 8.60 -3.99
C GLU A 517 -16.17 7.92 -4.63
N ALA A 518 -15.94 7.07 -5.64
CA ALA A 518 -16.99 6.26 -6.26
C ALA A 518 -17.72 5.36 -5.27
N ALA A 519 -16.98 4.70 -4.37
CA ALA A 519 -17.57 3.86 -3.33
C ALA A 519 -18.40 4.68 -2.32
N GLY A 520 -17.97 5.90 -1.98
CA GLY A 520 -18.70 6.82 -1.10
C GLY A 520 -20.04 7.26 -1.68
N VAL A 521 -20.05 7.74 -2.93
CA VAL A 521 -21.29 8.13 -3.64
C VAL A 521 -22.21 6.93 -3.78
N ALA A 522 -21.69 5.77 -4.22
CA ALA A 522 -22.48 4.55 -4.37
C ALA A 522 -23.07 4.06 -3.03
N ALA A 523 -22.33 4.19 -1.92
CA ALA A 523 -22.81 3.84 -0.60
C ALA A 523 -23.95 4.75 -0.14
N ALA A 524 -23.85 6.06 -0.39
CA ALA A 524 -24.92 7.01 -0.10
C ALA A 524 -26.19 6.69 -0.91
N MET A 525 -26.04 6.44 -2.22
CA MET A 525 -27.15 6.02 -3.09
C MET A 525 -27.83 4.74 -2.56
N ALA A 526 -27.05 3.73 -2.18
CA ALA A 526 -27.59 2.48 -1.63
C ALA A 526 -28.29 2.69 -0.27
N ALA A 527 -27.72 3.53 0.61
CA ALA A 527 -28.28 3.84 1.92
C ALA A 527 -29.62 4.59 1.85
N THR A 528 -29.75 5.50 0.88
CA THR A 528 -30.95 6.32 0.65
C THR A 528 -32.04 5.57 -0.10
N THR A 529 -31.67 4.77 -1.12
CA THR A 529 -32.65 4.00 -1.92
C THR A 529 -32.99 2.63 -1.32
N ASN A 530 -32.29 2.21 -0.25
CA ASN A 530 -32.41 0.89 0.37
C ASN A 530 -32.21 -0.26 -0.63
N LYS A 531 -31.37 -0.05 -1.65
CA LYS A 531 -30.99 -1.05 -2.64
C LYS A 531 -29.69 -1.73 -2.23
N ALA A 532 -29.50 -2.96 -2.72
CA ALA A 532 -28.18 -3.58 -2.66
C ALA A 532 -27.19 -2.76 -3.50
N VAL A 533 -25.92 -2.74 -3.11
CA VAL A 533 -24.88 -1.98 -3.83
C VAL A 533 -24.73 -2.46 -5.28
N GLN A 534 -25.00 -3.73 -5.57
CA GLN A 534 -25.02 -4.28 -6.93
C GLN A 534 -26.21 -3.83 -7.79
N ARG A 535 -27.20 -3.13 -7.20
CA ARG A 535 -28.49 -2.79 -7.82
C ARG A 535 -28.78 -1.28 -7.80
N ILE A 536 -27.80 -0.45 -7.48
CA ILE A 536 -27.93 1.01 -7.62
C ILE A 536 -28.03 1.39 -9.10
N ASP A 537 -28.48 2.62 -9.37
CA ASP A 537 -28.44 3.18 -10.71
C ASP A 537 -27.01 3.61 -11.06
N VAL A 538 -26.27 2.75 -11.76
CA VAL A 538 -24.89 3.04 -12.13
C VAL A 538 -24.80 4.25 -13.07
N ALA A 539 -25.78 4.46 -13.94
CA ALA A 539 -25.75 5.61 -14.85
C ALA A 539 -25.86 6.93 -14.08
N GLU A 540 -26.67 6.96 -13.01
CA GLU A 540 -26.72 8.10 -12.09
C GLU A 540 -25.41 8.25 -11.32
N LEU A 541 -24.83 7.16 -10.80
CA LEU A 541 -23.51 7.20 -10.15
C LEU A 541 -22.45 7.86 -11.05
N LEU A 542 -22.38 7.48 -12.33
CA LEU A 542 -21.40 8.05 -13.26
C LEU A 542 -21.63 9.55 -13.46
N ARG A 543 -22.90 9.99 -13.63
CA ARG A 543 -23.25 11.41 -13.76
C ARG A 543 -22.84 12.21 -12.52
N THR A 544 -23.09 11.68 -11.32
CA THR A 544 -22.69 12.33 -10.07
C THR A 544 -21.17 12.47 -9.99
N LEU A 545 -20.43 11.41 -10.31
CA LEU A 545 -18.96 11.44 -10.30
C LEU A 545 -18.39 12.43 -11.32
N GLU A 546 -18.92 12.47 -12.54
CA GLU A 546 -18.53 13.47 -13.54
C GLU A 546 -18.84 14.90 -13.05
N GLY A 547 -20.00 15.11 -12.41
CA GLY A 547 -20.37 16.37 -11.78
C GLY A 547 -19.41 16.81 -10.66
N HIS A 548 -18.76 15.85 -9.99
CA HIS A 548 -17.70 16.10 -9.00
C HIS A 548 -16.31 16.31 -9.61
N GLY A 549 -16.20 16.30 -10.95
CA GLY A 549 -14.94 16.42 -11.67
C GLY A 549 -14.17 15.09 -11.79
N GLY A 550 -14.84 13.95 -11.57
CA GLY A 550 -14.29 12.63 -11.78
C GLY A 550 -13.93 12.37 -13.24
N ILE A 551 -12.80 11.70 -13.47
CA ILE A 551 -12.34 11.28 -14.79
C ILE A 551 -12.56 9.78 -14.93
N LEU A 552 -13.58 9.40 -15.69
CA LEU A 552 -14.09 8.02 -15.75
C LEU A 552 -13.66 7.29 -17.02
N ASN A 553 -13.30 8.03 -18.06
CA ASN A 553 -12.89 7.50 -19.35
C ASN A 553 -11.99 8.51 -20.09
N ARG A 554 -11.45 8.13 -21.24
CA ARG A 554 -10.59 9.01 -22.04
C ARG A 554 -11.26 10.31 -22.47
N LYS A 555 -12.56 10.28 -22.79
CA LYS A 555 -13.31 11.46 -23.24
C LYS A 555 -13.44 12.48 -22.12
N SER A 556 -13.76 12.03 -20.90
CA SER A 556 -13.84 12.91 -19.72
C SER A 556 -12.51 13.58 -19.38
N ALA A 557 -11.37 12.98 -19.74
CA ALA A 557 -10.05 13.56 -19.50
C ALA A 557 -9.68 14.70 -20.49
N GLY A 558 -10.48 14.91 -21.55
CA GLY A 558 -10.13 15.84 -22.62
C GLY A 558 -8.89 15.44 -23.44
N VAL A 559 -8.39 14.21 -23.27
CA VAL A 559 -7.22 13.67 -23.98
C VAL A 559 -7.71 13.07 -25.30
N LYS A 560 -7.30 13.67 -26.43
CA LYS A 560 -7.63 13.22 -27.79
C LYS A 560 -6.94 11.93 -28.19
#